data_AF-A0A089IT13-F1
#
_entry.id   AF-A0A089IT13-F1
#
_cell.length_a   1.000
_cell.length_b   1.000
_cell.length_c   1.000
_cell.angle_alpha   90.00
_cell.angle_beta   90.00
_cell.angle_gamma   90.00
#
_symmetry.space_group_name_H-M   'P 1'
#
loop_
_entity.id
_entity.type
_entity.pdbx_description
1 polymer ?
#
loop_
_entity_poly.entity_id
_entity_poly.type
_entity_poly.pdbx_seq_one_letter_code
_entity_poly.pdbx_strand_id
1 'polypeptide(L)'
;MYLIRRLFSWRIANPVLSGLCRSFLWMLLGAFVLSLLLWGSGLKEQDLSMYTYIVHGIAAAFGGLTAGRRATNKGWYQGSLTGIFYGIIVLLIGFLALDSSPSGVDLLWVLAAAAIGALGGMFGVNLQKS
;
A
#
# COMPACT_ATOMS: atom_id res chain seq x y z
N MET A 1 -1.53 12.88 30.69
CA MET A 1 -2.08 12.82 29.31
C MET A 1 -1.26 13.55 28.23
N TYR A 2 -0.23 14.35 28.57
CA TYR A 2 0.61 15.07 27.58
C TYR A 2 1.78 14.23 26.99
N LEU A 3 2.29 13.23 27.74
CA LEU A 3 3.42 12.39 27.34
C LEU A 3 3.11 11.42 26.19
N ILE A 4 1.88 10.89 26.13
CA ILE A 4 1.43 9.97 25.06
C ILE A 4 1.42 10.65 23.69
N ARG A 5 1.08 11.96 23.63
CA ARG A 5 1.09 12.71 22.36
C ARG A 5 2.51 12.97 21.82
N ARG A 6 3.53 12.94 22.68
CA ARG A 6 4.93 13.21 22.30
C ARG A 6 5.67 11.97 21.82
N LEU A 7 5.35 10.80 22.37
CA LEU A 7 5.85 9.52 21.84
C LEU A 7 5.21 9.17 20.49
N PHE A 8 3.93 9.51 20.32
CA PHE A 8 3.20 9.32 19.05
C PHE A 8 3.29 10.51 18.10
N SER A 9 4.20 11.47 18.32
CA SER A 9 4.56 12.44 17.30
C SER A 9 5.61 11.83 16.37
N TRP A 10 5.26 10.71 15.71
CA TRP A 10 5.85 10.39 14.44
C TRP A 10 5.39 11.48 13.47
N ARG A 11 6.08 12.64 13.52
CA ARG A 11 6.07 13.59 12.41
C ARG A 11 6.79 12.87 11.29
N ILE A 12 6.04 12.03 10.58
CA ILE A 12 6.49 11.45 9.32
C ILE A 12 6.53 12.63 8.34
N ALA A 13 7.65 13.35 8.38
CA ALA A 13 7.92 14.49 7.52
C ALA A 13 8.09 14.03 6.06
N ASN A 14 8.44 12.75 5.87
CA ASN A 14 8.64 12.19 4.54
C ASN A 14 7.31 11.68 3.94
N PRO A 15 6.80 12.28 2.85
CA PRO A 15 5.53 11.91 2.23
C PRO A 15 5.46 10.42 1.87
N VAL A 16 6.57 9.82 1.42
CA VAL A 16 6.66 8.39 1.08
C VAL A 16 6.35 7.51 2.28
N LEU A 17 7.01 7.75 3.42
CA LEU A 17 6.86 6.92 4.61
C LEU A 17 5.42 7.00 5.17
N SER A 18 4.78 8.16 5.01
CA SER A 18 3.38 8.34 5.43
C SER A 18 2.41 7.59 4.52
N GLY A 19 2.67 7.59 3.22
CA GLY A 19 1.91 6.80 2.25
C GLY A 19 2.09 5.32 2.50
N LEU A 20 3.32 4.87 2.74
CA LEU A 20 3.65 3.47 3.03
C LEU A 20 2.90 2.96 4.27
N CYS A 21 2.93 3.73 5.36
CA CYS A 21 2.20 3.39 6.58
C CYS A 21 0.69 3.29 6.32
N ARG A 22 0.13 4.18 5.49
CA ARG A 22 -1.28 4.12 5.09
C ARG A 22 -1.57 2.92 4.20
N SER A 23 -0.67 2.55 3.29
CA SER A 23 -0.80 1.33 2.46
C SER A 23 -0.91 0.10 3.34
N PHE A 24 -0.01 -0.04 4.31
CA PHE A 24 -0.03 -1.18 5.24
C PHE A 24 -1.29 -1.21 6.10
N LEU A 25 -1.79 -0.05 6.52
CA LEU A 25 -3.06 0.05 7.25
C LEU A 25 -4.24 -0.46 6.42
N TRP A 26 -4.33 -0.04 5.16
CA TRP A 26 -5.36 -0.51 4.23
C TRP A 26 -5.22 -1.99 3.88
N MET A 27 -3.98 -2.46 3.72
CA MET A 27 -3.69 -3.87 3.50
C MET A 27 -4.12 -4.71 4.71
N LEU A 28 -3.85 -4.26 5.93
CA LEU A 28 -4.25 -4.95 7.16
C LEU A 28 -5.77 -5.01 7.29
N LEU A 29 -6.46 -3.90 7.00
CA LEU A 29 -7.93 -3.87 6.95
C LEU A 29 -8.48 -4.82 5.88
N GLY A 30 -7.90 -4.82 4.68
CA GLY A 30 -8.31 -5.72 3.61
C GLY A 30 -8.07 -7.18 3.95
N ALA A 31 -6.92 -7.52 4.53
CA ALA A 31 -6.61 -8.88 5.00
C ALA A 31 -7.57 -9.33 6.11
N PHE A 32 -7.95 -8.43 7.03
CA PHE A 32 -8.94 -8.72 8.06
C PHE A 32 -10.33 -8.99 7.47
N VAL A 33 -10.76 -8.17 6.50
CA VAL A 33 -12.03 -8.38 5.77
C VAL A 33 -12.00 -9.71 4.99
N LEU A 34 -10.89 -10.02 4.32
CA LEU A 34 -10.72 -11.29 3.62
C LEU A 34 -10.78 -12.49 4.58
N SER A 35 -10.18 -12.36 5.76
CA SER A 35 -10.24 -13.40 6.80
C SER A 35 -11.68 -13.63 7.29
N LEU A 36 -12.45 -12.57 7.52
CA LEU A 36 -13.87 -12.66 7.87
C LEU A 36 -14.71 -13.27 6.76
N LEU A 37 -14.44 -12.90 5.50
CA LEU A 37 -15.10 -13.50 4.33
C LEU A 37 -14.79 -15.00 4.24
N LEU A 38 -13.53 -15.39 4.37
CA LEU A 38 -13.11 -16.79 4.33
C LEU A 38 -13.83 -17.60 5.41
N TRP A 39 -13.88 -17.05 6.63
CA TRP A 39 -14.56 -17.66 7.76
C TRP A 39 -16.08 -17.79 7.57
N GLY A 40 -16.74 -16.75 7.05
CA GLY A 40 -18.20 -16.71 6.93
C GLY A 40 -18.79 -17.34 5.66
N SER A 41 -18.01 -17.48 4.58
CA SER A 41 -18.52 -17.89 3.27
C SER A 41 -17.95 -19.20 2.72
N GLY A 42 -16.92 -19.79 3.36
CA GLY A 42 -16.31 -21.03 2.88
C GLY A 42 -15.74 -20.92 1.46
N LEU A 43 -15.34 -19.71 1.05
CA LEU A 43 -14.76 -19.41 -0.26
C LEU A 43 -13.60 -20.36 -0.56
N LYS A 44 -13.56 -20.84 -1.80
CA LYS A 44 -12.45 -21.68 -2.29
C LYS A 44 -11.19 -20.83 -2.41
N GLU A 45 -10.04 -21.42 -2.12
CA GLU A 45 -8.72 -20.75 -2.16
C GLU A 45 -8.42 -20.07 -3.50
N GLN A 46 -8.97 -20.57 -4.61
CA GLN A 46 -8.81 -19.97 -5.93
C GLN A 46 -9.36 -18.54 -6.02
N ASP A 47 -10.49 -18.27 -5.36
CA ASP A 47 -11.12 -16.94 -5.41
C ASP A 47 -10.39 -15.98 -4.46
N LEU A 48 -9.78 -16.52 -3.39
CA LEU A 48 -9.01 -15.75 -2.41
C LEU A 48 -7.81 -15.04 -3.03
N SER A 49 -7.12 -15.67 -3.98
CA SER A 49 -5.99 -15.05 -4.70
C SER A 49 -6.43 -13.79 -5.44
N MET A 50 -7.56 -13.85 -6.16
CA MET A 50 -8.07 -12.70 -6.93
C MET A 50 -8.42 -11.53 -5.99
N TYR A 51 -9.10 -11.79 -4.88
CA TYR A 51 -9.44 -10.74 -3.92
C TYR A 51 -8.20 -10.16 -3.23
N THR A 52 -7.18 -10.97 -2.97
CA THR A 52 -5.92 -10.52 -2.38
C THR A 52 -5.22 -9.51 -3.30
N TYR A 53 -5.15 -9.77 -4.61
CA TYR A 53 -4.61 -8.80 -5.57
C TYR A 53 -5.39 -7.49 -5.60
N ILE A 54 -6.73 -7.54 -5.51
CA ILE A 54 -7.56 -6.34 -5.44
C ILE A 54 -7.24 -5.53 -4.18
N VAL A 55 -7.10 -6.19 -3.02
CA VAL A 55 -6.73 -5.55 -1.76
C VAL A 55 -5.36 -4.88 -1.86
N HIS A 56 -4.36 -5.55 -2.46
CA HIS A 56 -3.05 -4.95 -2.71
C HIS A 56 -3.13 -3.71 -3.60
N GLY A 57 -3.95 -3.75 -4.67
CA GLY A 57 -4.17 -2.60 -5.54
C GLY A 57 -4.81 -1.42 -4.81
N ILE A 58 -5.85 -1.67 -4.01
CA ILE A 58 -6.51 -0.65 -3.18
C ILE A 58 -5.54 -0.07 -2.15
N ALA A 59 -4.77 -0.92 -1.47
CA ALA A 59 -3.76 -0.50 -0.51
C ALA A 59 -2.69 0.40 -1.14
N ALA A 60 -2.17 0.03 -2.32
CA ALA A 60 -1.21 0.83 -3.06
C ALA A 60 -1.81 2.17 -3.54
N ALA A 61 -3.06 2.17 -4.02
CA ALA A 61 -3.75 3.36 -4.49
C ALA A 61 -3.97 4.37 -3.35
N PHE A 62 -4.54 3.92 -2.23
CA PHE A 62 -4.78 4.78 -1.07
C PHE A 62 -3.47 5.24 -0.43
N GLY A 63 -2.47 4.36 -0.37
CA GLY A 63 -1.12 4.69 0.05
C GLY A 63 -0.48 5.80 -0.75
N GLY A 64 -0.47 5.64 -2.08
CA GLY A 64 0.00 6.63 -3.04
C GLY A 64 -0.78 7.94 -2.93
N LEU A 65 -2.09 7.89 -2.73
CA LEU A 65 -2.94 9.07 -2.53
C LEU A 65 -2.57 9.83 -1.25
N THR A 66 -2.29 9.14 -0.14
CA THR A 66 -1.77 9.81 1.06
C THR A 66 -0.37 10.38 0.89
N ALA A 67 0.53 9.70 0.17
CA ALA A 67 1.85 10.23 -0.16
C ALA A 67 1.73 11.49 -1.01
N GLY A 68 0.86 11.47 -2.02
CA GLY A 68 0.55 12.61 -2.87
C GLY A 68 -0.04 13.78 -2.09
N ARG A 69 -1.01 13.55 -1.21
CA ARG A 69 -1.63 14.62 -0.38
C ARG A 69 -0.64 15.36 0.51
N ARG A 70 0.48 14.74 0.89
CA ARG A 70 1.55 15.37 1.68
C ARG A 70 2.68 15.92 0.82
N ALA A 71 2.70 15.62 -0.47
CA ALA A 71 3.71 16.09 -1.39
C ALA A 71 3.33 17.48 -1.92
N THR A 72 4.19 18.46 -1.72
CA THR A 72 3.94 19.82 -2.22
C THR A 72 3.96 19.91 -3.75
N ASN A 73 4.69 19.00 -4.41
CA ASN A 73 4.84 18.98 -5.87
C ASN A 73 5.11 17.56 -6.38
N LYS A 74 4.77 17.30 -7.65
CA LYS A 74 5.02 16.01 -8.37
C LYS A 74 4.46 14.77 -7.65
N GLY A 75 3.16 14.74 -7.41
CA GLY A 75 2.48 13.64 -6.70
C GLY A 75 2.67 12.26 -7.29
N TRP A 76 2.75 12.20 -8.62
CA TRP A 76 3.04 10.95 -9.35
C TRP A 76 4.37 10.32 -8.92
N TYR A 77 5.40 11.12 -8.63
CA TYR A 77 6.74 10.65 -8.24
C TYR A 77 6.73 10.10 -6.81
N GLN A 78 6.08 10.81 -5.89
CA GLN A 78 5.98 10.34 -4.50
C GLN A 78 5.05 9.11 -4.40
N GLY A 79 3.98 9.08 -5.21
CA GLY A 79 3.07 7.95 -5.33
C GLY A 79 3.74 6.72 -5.94
N SER A 80 4.49 6.86 -7.04
CA SER A 80 5.22 5.76 -7.66
C SER A 80 6.29 5.21 -6.72
N LEU A 81 7.04 6.09 -6.05
CA LEU A 81 8.04 5.69 -5.08
C LEU A 81 7.42 4.91 -3.91
N THR A 82 6.26 5.35 -3.41
CA THR A 82 5.50 4.62 -2.38
C THR A 82 5.03 3.25 -2.88
N GLY A 83 4.54 3.16 -4.11
CA GLY A 83 4.12 1.90 -4.73
C GLY A 83 5.28 0.93 -4.96
N ILE A 84 6.45 1.42 -5.38
CA ILE A 84 7.69 0.63 -5.54
C ILE A 84 8.13 0.09 -4.18
N PHE A 85 8.26 0.95 -3.16
CA PHE A 85 8.65 0.52 -1.82
C PHE A 85 7.66 -0.50 -1.25
N TYR A 86 6.36 -0.26 -1.42
CA TYR A 86 5.33 -1.20 -1.01
C TYR A 86 5.48 -2.56 -1.72
N GLY A 87 5.62 -2.55 -3.04
CA GLY A 87 5.81 -3.77 -3.84
C GLY A 87 7.07 -4.53 -3.46
N ILE A 88 8.20 -3.84 -3.26
CA ILE A 88 9.47 -4.46 -2.80
C ILE A 88 9.29 -5.10 -1.43
N ILE A 89 8.60 -4.44 -0.49
CA ILE A 89 8.36 -5.03 0.83
C ILE A 89 7.44 -6.25 0.73
N VAL A 90 6.39 -6.21 -0.09
CA VAL A 90 5.52 -7.37 -0.34
C VAL A 90 6.31 -8.53 -0.95
N LEU A 91 7.20 -8.25 -1.91
CA LEU A 91 8.11 -9.23 -2.50
C LEU A 91 9.04 -9.85 -1.45
N LEU A 92 9.66 -9.02 -0.61
CA LEU A 92 10.52 -9.50 0.48
C LEU A 92 9.74 -10.37 1.48
N ILE A 93 8.52 -9.98 1.82
CA ILE A 93 7.64 -10.79 2.67
C ILE A 93 7.32 -12.11 1.99
N GLY A 94 6.97 -12.12 0.69
CA GLY A 94 6.71 -13.35 -0.06
C GLY A 94 7.93 -14.28 -0.09
N PHE A 95 9.12 -13.73 -0.35
CA PHE A 95 10.36 -14.50 -0.34
C PHE A 95 10.70 -15.06 1.05
N LEU A 96 10.63 -14.25 2.10
CA LEU A 96 10.96 -14.70 3.47
C LEU A 96 9.90 -15.62 4.09
N ALA A 97 8.62 -15.36 3.83
CA ALA A 97 7.52 -16.07 4.49
C ALA A 97 7.09 -17.34 3.76
N LEU A 98 7.18 -17.36 2.42
CA LEU A 98 6.71 -18.47 1.59
C LEU A 98 7.86 -19.17 0.84
N ASP A 99 9.11 -18.82 1.11
CA ASP A 99 10.32 -19.29 0.41
C ASP A 99 10.20 -19.21 -1.12
N SER A 100 9.41 -18.23 -1.58
CA SER A 100 9.02 -18.10 -2.98
C SER A 100 10.09 -17.31 -3.72
N SER A 101 10.83 -17.96 -4.62
CA SER A 101 11.86 -17.29 -5.42
C SER A 101 11.24 -16.16 -6.27
N PRO A 102 11.82 -14.95 -6.24
CA PRO A 102 11.29 -13.83 -7.03
C PRO A 102 11.27 -14.20 -8.52
N SER A 103 10.08 -14.15 -9.12
CA SER A 103 9.88 -14.41 -10.54
C SER A 103 9.78 -13.10 -11.34
N GLY A 104 9.94 -13.19 -12.66
CA GLY A 104 9.73 -12.04 -13.55
C GLY A 104 8.29 -11.48 -13.49
N VAL A 105 7.32 -12.30 -13.09
CA VAL A 105 5.92 -11.89 -12.90
C VAL A 105 5.77 -11.00 -11.68
N ASP A 106 6.53 -11.25 -10.61
CA ASP A 106 6.47 -10.42 -9.41
C ASP A 106 6.99 -9.00 -9.67
N LEU A 107 7.98 -8.86 -10.56
CA LEU A 107 8.44 -7.55 -11.00
C LEU A 107 7.33 -6.77 -11.72
N LEU A 108 6.52 -7.43 -12.55
CA LEU A 108 5.34 -6.82 -13.17
C LEU A 108 4.31 -6.39 -12.13
N TRP A 109 4.11 -7.17 -11.07
CA TRP A 109 3.25 -6.79 -9.95
C TRP A 109 3.77 -5.56 -9.20
N VAL A 110 5.09 -5.45 -8.98
CA VAL A 110 5.69 -4.24 -8.39
C VAL A 110 5.51 -3.03 -9.30
N LEU A 111 5.70 -3.19 -10.63
CA LEU A 111 5.46 -2.11 -11.58
C LEU A 111 3.99 -1.70 -11.63
N ALA A 112 3.07 -2.66 -11.56
CA ALA A 112 1.64 -2.37 -11.46
C ALA A 112 1.31 -1.61 -10.17
N ALA A 113 1.85 -2.03 -9.03
CA ALA A 113 1.71 -1.32 -7.76
C ALA A 113 2.31 0.10 -7.82
N ALA A 114 3.44 0.28 -8.51
CA ALA A 114 4.03 1.58 -8.77
C ALA A 114 3.14 2.47 -9.62
N ALA A 115 2.54 1.94 -10.70
CA ALA A 115 1.63 2.67 -11.56
C ALA A 115 0.34 3.06 -10.82
N ILE A 116 -0.25 2.13 -10.06
CA ILE A 116 -1.43 2.39 -9.23
C ILE A 116 -1.12 3.43 -8.15
N GLY A 117 0.03 3.31 -7.48
CA GLY A 117 0.51 4.28 -6.51
C GLY A 117 0.76 5.66 -7.12
N ALA A 118 1.31 5.71 -8.35
CA ALA A 118 1.52 6.95 -9.10
C ALA A 118 0.18 7.64 -9.41
N LEU A 119 -0.81 6.89 -9.89
CA LEU A 119 -2.16 7.40 -10.14
C LEU A 119 -2.78 7.94 -8.84
N GLY A 120 -2.73 7.17 -7.76
CA GLY A 120 -3.17 7.62 -6.43
C GLY A 120 -2.49 8.92 -6.01
N GLY A 121 -1.17 9.00 -6.19
CA GLY A 121 -0.37 10.19 -5.86
C GLY A 121 -0.68 11.42 -6.72
N MET A 122 -0.98 11.23 -8.01
CA MET A 122 -1.46 12.30 -8.90
C MET A 122 -2.75 12.93 -8.38
N PHE A 123 -3.74 12.10 -8.04
CA PHE A 123 -4.97 12.58 -7.43
C PHE A 123 -4.69 13.22 -6.06
N GLY A 124 -3.83 12.60 -5.25
CA GLY A 124 -3.49 13.07 -3.92
C GLY A 124 -2.94 14.50 -3.87
N VAL A 125 -2.00 14.86 -4.76
CA VAL A 125 -1.45 16.23 -4.80
C VAL A 125 -2.50 17.26 -5.17
N ASN A 126 -3.42 16.93 -6.07
CA ASN A 126 -4.45 17.88 -6.47
C ASN A 126 -5.43 18.18 -5.32
N LEU A 127 -5.70 17.21 -4.46
CA LEU A 127 -6.55 17.39 -3.28
C LEU A 127 -5.94 18.28 -2.19
N GLN A 128 -4.62 18.50 -2.17
CA GLN A 128 -4.00 19.43 -1.22
C GLN A 128 -4.14 20.89 -1.68
N LYS A 129 -4.30 21.10 -2.99
CA LYS A 129 -4.36 22.43 -3.61
C LYS A 129 -5.77 23.02 -3.66
N SER A 130 -6.80 22.21 -3.42
CA SER A 130 -8.20 22.61 -3.33
C SER A 130 -8.63 22.82 -1.89
#